data_AF-A0A952WAL6-F1
#
_entry.id   AF-A0A952WAL6-F1
#
_cell.length_a   1.000
_cell.length_b   1.000
_cell.length_c   1.000
_cell.angle_alpha   90.00
_cell.angle_beta   90.00
_cell.angle_gamma   90.00
#
_symmetry.space_group_name_H-M   'P 1'
#
loop_
_entity.id
_entity.type
_entity.pdbx_description
1 polymer ?
#
loop_
_entity_poly.entity_id
_entity_poly.type
_entity_poly.pdbx_seq_one_letter_code
_entity_poly.pdbx_strand_id
1 'polypeptide(L)'
;MNMRTLLNPAFLTAVLTLGAAGVGIKTGIERFNIYLQKKPIYAEPVGDAERVLRGIPTETARWVRQGMDLLVPPEELEVLGTSNYLTRVYVEKNPPAGRPARSVELHAAYYTGSIDTVPHVAERCFTGAGVSLVGGPWTLPLALDTSDWVPAGDVPSDLAGRVFTTRLSNEYSTAGGGRRVTLPIDLTPERPLKLRITQYDAHKRGAYYAGYFFLGNGGWVSNAEEVRLLSFDLRQDYAYYAKVQFGSASVSSPEELAEVAGSLMNDLLGEIMTCVPDWMKVERGEWPPDNPKRTAKGGKP
;
A
#
# COMPACT_ATOMS: atom_id res chain seq x y z
N MET A 1 -43.50 36.48 -7.13
CA MET A 1 -42.16 36.87 -6.66
C MET A 1 -42.01 38.38 -6.88
N ASN A 2 -41.62 39.16 -5.87
CA ASN A 2 -41.68 40.64 -5.94
C ASN A 2 -40.45 41.18 -6.69
N MET A 3 -40.65 41.78 -7.87
CA MET A 3 -39.56 42.16 -8.80
C MET A 3 -38.57 43.17 -8.19
N ARG A 4 -39.04 43.99 -7.24
CA ARG A 4 -38.21 44.96 -6.50
C ARG A 4 -37.20 44.30 -5.56
N THR A 5 -37.51 43.13 -5.02
CA THR A 5 -36.60 42.40 -4.12
C THR A 5 -35.45 41.76 -4.92
N LEU A 6 -35.71 41.37 -6.18
CA LEU A 6 -34.71 40.80 -7.09
C LEU A 6 -33.73 41.84 -7.67
N LEU A 7 -34.09 43.12 -7.65
CA LEU A 7 -33.26 44.24 -8.10
C LEU A 7 -32.55 44.97 -6.93
N ASN A 8 -32.61 44.44 -5.71
CA ASN A 8 -31.88 45.00 -4.58
C ASN A 8 -30.36 44.85 -4.83
N PRO A 9 -29.55 45.92 -4.74
CA PRO A 9 -28.10 45.88 -4.97
C PRO A 9 -27.37 44.83 -4.13
N ALA A 10 -27.79 44.63 -2.87
CA ALA A 10 -27.21 43.62 -2.00
C ALA A 10 -27.54 42.20 -2.51
N PHE A 11 -28.77 41.97 -2.98
CA PHE A 11 -29.18 40.70 -3.56
C PHE A 11 -28.42 40.40 -4.86
N LEU A 12 -28.31 41.38 -5.75
CA LEU A 12 -27.54 41.26 -7.00
C LEU A 12 -26.06 40.99 -6.72
N THR A 13 -25.46 41.69 -5.76
CA THR A 13 -24.05 41.49 -5.38
C THR A 13 -23.83 40.08 -4.82
N ALA A 14 -24.74 39.59 -3.97
CA ALA A 14 -24.68 38.22 -3.44
C ALA A 14 -24.82 37.17 -4.57
N VAL A 15 -25.78 37.34 -5.48
CA VAL A 15 -25.99 36.44 -6.62
C VAL A 15 -24.78 36.44 -7.56
N LEU A 16 -24.23 37.60 -7.89
CA LEU A 16 -23.04 37.70 -8.74
C LEU A 16 -21.80 37.11 -8.07
N THR A 17 -21.62 37.34 -6.77
CA THR A 17 -20.50 36.76 -6.01
C THR A 17 -20.60 35.24 -5.94
N LEU A 18 -21.78 34.70 -5.63
CA LEU A 18 -22.03 33.25 -5.59
C LEU A 18 -21.93 32.62 -6.98
N GLY A 19 -22.44 33.30 -8.02
CA GLY A 19 -22.32 32.87 -9.40
C GLY A 19 -20.86 32.84 -9.87
N ALA A 20 -20.10 33.90 -9.62
CA ALA A 20 -18.68 33.98 -9.95
C ALA A 20 -17.86 32.97 -9.15
N ALA A 21 -18.15 32.76 -7.87
CA ALA A 21 -17.51 31.74 -7.05
C ALA A 21 -17.83 30.33 -7.53
N GLY A 22 -19.10 30.03 -7.87
CA GLY A 22 -19.52 28.73 -8.37
C GLY A 22 -18.86 28.38 -9.71
N VAL A 23 -18.86 29.32 -10.66
CA VAL A 23 -18.17 29.16 -11.95
C VAL A 23 -16.66 29.10 -11.75
N GLY A 24 -16.10 29.94 -10.88
CA GLY A 24 -14.67 29.98 -10.56
C GLY A 24 -14.17 28.68 -9.93
N ILE A 25 -14.91 28.11 -8.99
CA ILE A 25 -14.59 26.82 -8.37
C ILE A 25 -14.65 25.71 -9.42
N LYS A 26 -15.71 25.64 -10.22
CA LYS A 26 -15.84 24.60 -11.27
C LYS A 26 -14.70 24.70 -12.30
N THR A 27 -14.45 25.90 -12.81
CA THR A 27 -13.38 26.16 -13.79
C THR A 27 -12.00 25.89 -13.19
N GLY A 28 -11.81 26.23 -11.90
CA GLY A 28 -10.59 25.91 -11.16
C GLY A 28 -10.38 24.41 -11.04
N ILE A 29 -11.40 23.66 -10.62
CA ILE A 29 -11.35 22.20 -10.50
C ILE A 29 -11.00 21.53 -11.84
N GLU A 30 -11.64 21.95 -12.93
CA GLU A 30 -11.38 21.43 -14.28
C GLU A 30 -9.98 21.83 -14.79
N ARG A 31 -9.56 23.09 -14.59
CA ARG A 31 -8.26 23.58 -15.05
C ARG A 31 -7.07 23.00 -14.28
N PHE A 32 -7.24 22.73 -12.99
CA PHE A 32 -6.20 22.18 -12.14
C PHE A 32 -6.27 20.64 -12.00
N ASN A 33 -7.19 19.99 -12.71
CA ASN A 33 -7.42 18.53 -12.64
C ASN A 33 -7.56 18.04 -11.19
N ILE A 34 -8.41 18.71 -10.40
CA ILE A 34 -8.62 18.37 -8.99
C ILE A 34 -9.69 17.28 -8.88
N TYR A 35 -9.26 16.05 -8.60
CA TYR A 35 -10.12 14.90 -8.40
C TYR A 35 -10.44 14.72 -6.91
N LEU A 36 -11.60 15.24 -6.51
CA LEU A 36 -12.13 15.10 -5.14
C LEU A 36 -12.69 13.70 -4.87
N GLN A 37 -13.26 13.05 -5.89
CA GLN A 37 -13.72 11.67 -5.83
C GLN A 37 -12.73 10.77 -6.58
N LYS A 38 -12.13 9.83 -5.86
CA LYS A 38 -11.16 8.90 -6.42
C LYS A 38 -11.85 7.67 -7.00
N LYS A 39 -11.32 7.18 -8.11
CA LYS A 39 -11.76 5.92 -8.74
C LYS A 39 -11.03 4.72 -8.11
N PRO A 40 -11.72 3.58 -7.95
CA PRO A 40 -11.06 2.35 -7.55
C PRO A 40 -10.12 1.86 -8.65
N ILE A 41 -9.07 1.16 -8.25
CA ILE A 41 -8.10 0.52 -9.12
C ILE A 41 -7.66 -0.81 -8.48
N TYR A 42 -7.37 -1.80 -9.31
CA TYR A 42 -6.97 -3.13 -8.88
C TYR A 42 -5.67 -3.54 -9.58
N ALA A 43 -5.00 -4.55 -9.04
CA ALA A 43 -3.81 -5.12 -9.66
C ALA A 43 -4.13 -5.74 -11.04
N GLU A 44 -3.11 -5.82 -11.89
CA GLU A 44 -3.25 -6.52 -13.16
C GLU A 44 -3.52 -8.02 -12.91
N PRO A 45 -4.43 -8.64 -13.68
CA PRO A 45 -4.68 -10.06 -13.56
C PRO A 45 -3.44 -10.88 -13.94
N VAL A 46 -3.35 -12.08 -13.37
CA VAL A 46 -2.37 -13.08 -13.77
C VAL A 46 -3.12 -14.16 -14.54
N GLY A 47 -2.94 -14.17 -15.87
CA GLY A 47 -3.82 -14.96 -16.75
C GLY A 47 -5.24 -14.43 -16.69
N ASP A 48 -6.21 -15.32 -16.46
CA ASP A 48 -7.64 -14.97 -16.39
C ASP A 48 -8.12 -14.65 -14.96
N ALA A 49 -7.24 -14.74 -13.96
CA ALA A 49 -7.60 -14.56 -12.56
C ALA A 49 -7.21 -13.17 -12.03
N GLU A 50 -8.12 -12.55 -11.28
CA GLU A 50 -7.83 -11.35 -10.50
C GLU A 50 -6.69 -11.60 -9.52
N ARG A 51 -5.76 -10.65 -9.44
CA ARG A 51 -4.62 -10.75 -8.53
C ARG A 51 -4.93 -10.04 -7.22
N VAL A 52 -5.10 -10.84 -6.16
CA VAL A 52 -5.40 -10.38 -4.79
C VAL A 52 -4.31 -10.80 -3.81
N LEU A 53 -4.31 -10.23 -2.59
CA LEU A 53 -3.27 -10.49 -1.58
C LEU A 53 -3.16 -11.98 -1.19
N ARG A 54 -4.27 -12.73 -1.25
CA ARG A 54 -4.24 -14.20 -1.04
C ARG A 54 -3.43 -14.97 -2.08
N GLY A 55 -3.14 -14.35 -3.23
CA GLY A 55 -2.28 -14.89 -4.26
C GLY A 55 -0.80 -14.95 -3.86
N ILE A 56 -0.37 -14.26 -2.79
CA ILE A 56 1.00 -14.34 -2.28
C ILE A 56 1.34 -15.82 -2.00
N PRO A 57 2.53 -16.33 -2.42
CA PRO A 57 2.90 -17.73 -2.27
C PRO A 57 2.85 -18.22 -0.83
N THR A 58 2.41 -19.46 -0.61
CA THR A 58 2.42 -20.10 0.72
C THR A 58 3.80 -20.60 1.13
N GLU A 59 4.75 -20.61 0.20
CA GLU A 59 6.10 -21.12 0.37
C GLU A 59 7.05 -20.27 -0.45
N THR A 60 8.24 -20.02 0.07
CA THR A 60 9.32 -19.26 -0.56
C THR A 60 10.64 -20.00 -0.38
N ALA A 61 11.76 -19.42 -0.84
CA ALA A 61 13.07 -20.02 -0.64
C ALA A 61 13.40 -20.23 0.86
N ARG A 62 13.03 -19.28 1.72
CA ARG A 62 13.38 -19.30 3.15
C ARG A 62 12.21 -19.52 4.09
N TRP A 63 10.97 -19.47 3.61
CA TRP A 63 9.80 -19.45 4.48
C TRP A 63 8.72 -20.41 3.99
N VAL A 64 7.96 -20.97 4.92
CA VAL A 64 6.79 -21.79 4.62
C VAL A 64 5.64 -21.41 5.54
N ARG A 65 4.42 -21.40 5.01
CA ARG A 65 3.22 -21.13 5.79
C ARG A 65 3.07 -22.15 6.92
N GLN A 66 2.78 -21.67 8.12
CA GLN A 66 2.35 -22.48 9.24
C GLN A 66 0.81 -22.54 9.29
N GLY A 67 0.26 -23.74 9.13
CA GLY A 67 -1.19 -23.96 9.19
C GLY A 67 -1.96 -23.34 8.02
N MET A 68 -3.17 -22.87 8.29
CA MET A 68 -4.03 -22.17 7.33
C MET A 68 -3.91 -20.65 7.50
N ASP A 69 -4.29 -19.91 6.46
CA ASP A 69 -4.41 -18.45 6.56
C ASP A 69 -5.45 -18.09 7.62
N LEU A 70 -5.12 -17.12 8.48
CA LEU A 70 -6.00 -16.68 9.56
C LEU A 70 -7.14 -15.88 8.96
N LEU A 71 -8.37 -16.30 9.25
CA LEU A 71 -9.56 -15.58 8.87
C LEU A 71 -9.84 -14.49 9.92
N VAL A 72 -9.98 -13.27 9.44
CA VAL A 72 -10.44 -12.16 10.28
C VAL A 72 -11.95 -12.36 10.52
N PRO A 73 -12.44 -12.32 11.77
CA PRO A 73 -13.86 -12.45 12.08
C PRO A 73 -14.70 -11.39 11.34
N PRO A 74 -16.00 -11.64 11.06
CA PRO A 74 -16.85 -10.71 10.32
C PRO A 74 -16.91 -9.29 10.93
N GLU A 75 -16.93 -9.19 12.26
CA GLU A 75 -16.94 -7.91 12.98
C GLU A 75 -15.65 -7.11 12.73
N GLU A 76 -14.50 -7.79 12.78
CA GLU A 76 -13.20 -7.18 12.48
C GLU A 76 -13.04 -6.87 10.99
N LEU A 77 -13.71 -7.60 10.09
CA LEU A 77 -13.72 -7.32 8.65
C LEU A 77 -14.47 -6.04 8.30
N GLU A 78 -15.59 -5.79 8.98
CA GLU A 78 -16.34 -4.54 8.84
C GLU A 78 -15.47 -3.35 9.26
N VAL A 79 -14.77 -3.50 10.39
CA VAL A 79 -13.81 -2.51 10.86
C VAL A 79 -12.64 -2.38 9.89
N LEU A 80 -12.09 -3.49 9.38
CA LEU A 80 -10.96 -3.48 8.44
C LEU A 80 -11.31 -2.75 7.15
N GLY A 81 -12.57 -2.75 6.73
CA GLY A 81 -13.07 -1.98 5.58
C GLY A 81 -12.64 -2.52 4.22
N THR A 82 -12.10 -3.74 4.16
CA THR A 82 -11.72 -4.41 2.90
C THR A 82 -11.82 -5.93 2.99
N SER A 83 -12.22 -6.57 1.89
CA SER A 83 -12.21 -8.02 1.73
C SER A 83 -10.92 -8.55 1.09
N ASN A 84 -10.10 -7.67 0.49
CA ASN A 84 -8.80 -8.03 -0.05
C ASN A 84 -7.74 -7.89 1.05
N TYR A 85 -7.55 -8.98 1.79
CA TYR A 85 -6.55 -9.09 2.84
C TYR A 85 -5.91 -10.49 2.87
N LEU A 86 -4.76 -10.57 3.53
CA LEU A 86 -4.08 -11.79 3.88
C LEU A 86 -3.55 -11.68 5.31
N THR A 87 -3.87 -12.63 6.17
CA THR A 87 -3.18 -12.84 7.45
C THR A 87 -2.58 -14.25 7.42
N ARG A 88 -1.25 -14.36 7.47
CA ARG A 88 -0.55 -15.64 7.33
C ARG A 88 0.69 -15.69 8.20
N VAL A 89 0.85 -16.78 8.93
CA VAL A 89 2.09 -17.05 9.67
C VAL A 89 3.07 -17.80 8.77
N TYR A 90 4.28 -17.27 8.64
CA TYR A 90 5.41 -17.93 8.00
C TYR A 90 6.40 -18.41 9.07
N VAL A 91 6.99 -19.58 8.84
CA VAL A 91 8.06 -20.15 9.67
C VAL A 91 9.30 -20.35 8.81
N GLU A 92 10.44 -20.02 9.39
CA GLU A 92 11.76 -20.10 8.76
C GLU A 92 12.09 -21.56 8.39
N LYS A 93 12.50 -21.78 7.14
CA LYS A 93 13.04 -23.04 6.66
C LYS A 93 14.49 -23.16 7.08
N ASN A 94 14.90 -24.36 7.53
CA ASN A 94 16.28 -24.70 7.82
C ASN A 94 16.98 -23.67 8.74
N PRO A 95 16.46 -23.41 9.96
CA PRO A 95 17.09 -22.46 10.87
C PRO A 95 18.53 -22.91 11.21
N PRO A 96 19.44 -21.96 11.49
CA PRO A 96 20.80 -22.30 11.91
C PRO A 96 20.82 -23.27 13.09
N ALA A 97 21.79 -24.19 13.09
CA ALA A 97 21.91 -25.21 14.15
C ALA A 97 21.96 -24.56 15.55
N GLY A 98 21.10 -25.02 16.45
CA GLY A 98 20.99 -24.51 17.81
C GLY A 98 20.09 -23.28 17.98
N ARG A 99 19.45 -22.76 16.91
CA ARG A 99 18.42 -21.72 17.00
C ARG A 99 17.03 -22.29 16.67
N PRO A 100 15.98 -21.92 17.44
CA PRO A 100 14.62 -22.28 17.07
C PRO A 100 14.22 -21.59 15.77
N ALA A 101 13.34 -22.23 14.99
CA ALA A 101 12.76 -21.61 13.80
C ALA A 101 11.99 -20.36 14.19
N ARG A 102 12.31 -19.23 13.56
CA ARG A 102 11.60 -17.97 13.78
C ARG A 102 10.24 -18.02 13.07
N SER A 103 9.24 -17.35 13.66
CA SER A 103 7.93 -17.21 13.05
C SER A 103 7.54 -15.75 12.93
N VAL A 104 6.91 -15.42 11.82
CA VAL A 104 6.44 -14.06 11.55
C VAL A 104 5.05 -14.11 10.91
N GLU A 105 4.13 -13.34 11.46
CA GLU A 105 2.82 -13.11 10.90
C GLU A 105 2.92 -11.98 9.87
N LEU A 106 2.57 -12.27 8.62
CA LEU A 106 2.31 -11.28 7.59
C LEU A 106 0.83 -10.95 7.60
N HIS A 107 0.48 -9.69 7.88
CA HIS A 107 -0.85 -9.15 7.66
C HIS A 107 -0.78 -8.06 6.59
N ALA A 108 -1.50 -8.25 5.49
CA ALA A 108 -1.62 -7.27 4.42
C ALA A 108 -3.09 -6.99 4.12
N ALA A 109 -3.42 -5.73 3.83
CA ALA A 109 -4.77 -5.29 3.49
C ALA A 109 -4.73 -4.22 2.40
N TYR A 110 -5.57 -4.36 1.37
CA TYR A 110 -5.61 -3.49 0.20
C TYR A 110 -6.88 -2.63 0.17
N TYR A 111 -6.72 -1.35 -0.11
CA TYR A 111 -7.77 -0.34 -0.11
C TYR A 111 -7.73 0.47 -1.40
N THR A 112 -8.90 0.80 -1.96
CA THR A 112 -8.98 1.60 -3.18
C THR A 112 -10.31 2.35 -3.29
N GLY A 113 -10.36 3.38 -4.13
CA GLY A 113 -11.55 4.21 -4.31
C GLY A 113 -11.67 5.24 -3.19
N SER A 114 -12.70 5.11 -2.33
CA SER A 114 -12.95 6.05 -1.22
C SER A 114 -12.01 5.79 -0.03
N ILE A 115 -10.80 6.35 -0.09
CA ILE A 115 -9.74 6.16 0.93
C ILE A 115 -9.95 7.02 2.19
N ASP A 116 -11.13 7.63 2.39
CA ASP A 116 -11.38 8.55 3.52
C ASP A 116 -11.42 7.84 4.89
N THR A 117 -11.09 6.55 4.92
CA THR A 117 -10.90 5.79 6.14
C THR A 117 -9.47 5.97 6.66
N VAL A 118 -9.38 6.44 7.90
CA VAL A 118 -8.14 6.50 8.67
C VAL A 118 -7.51 5.09 8.68
N PRO A 119 -6.27 4.90 8.21
CA PRO A 119 -5.68 3.56 8.14
C PRO A 119 -5.67 2.87 9.50
N HIS A 120 -6.08 1.60 9.51
CA HIS A 120 -5.99 0.74 10.69
C HIS A 120 -4.52 0.41 10.94
N VAL A 121 -3.90 1.09 11.90
CA VAL A 121 -2.52 0.82 12.33
C VAL A 121 -2.49 0.05 13.63
N ALA A 122 -1.40 -0.69 13.83
CA ALA A 122 -1.23 -1.54 15.00
C ALA A 122 -1.45 -0.77 16.31
N GLU A 123 -0.93 0.45 16.43
CA GLU A 123 -1.07 1.27 17.64
C GLU A 123 -2.52 1.58 18.00
N ARG A 124 -3.41 1.72 16.99
CA ARG A 124 -4.84 1.99 17.20
C ARG A 124 -5.60 0.70 17.46
N CYS A 125 -5.30 -0.36 16.70
CA CYS A 125 -5.98 -1.65 16.80
C CYS A 125 -5.67 -2.37 18.12
N PHE A 126 -4.39 -2.52 18.48
CA PHE A 126 -3.99 -3.23 19.71
C PHE A 126 -4.43 -2.47 20.96
N THR A 127 -4.25 -1.15 21.01
CA THR A 127 -4.75 -0.33 22.12
C THR A 127 -6.28 -0.40 22.23
N GLY A 128 -6.99 -0.35 21.10
CA GLY A 128 -8.45 -0.51 21.05
C GLY A 128 -8.92 -1.89 21.54
N ALA A 129 -8.13 -2.93 21.31
CA ALA A 129 -8.36 -4.28 21.83
C ALA A 129 -7.92 -4.47 23.30
N GLY A 130 -7.51 -3.40 23.99
CA GLY A 130 -7.08 -3.44 25.39
C GLY A 130 -5.64 -3.92 25.62
N VAL A 131 -4.83 -4.02 24.57
CA VAL A 131 -3.41 -4.39 24.66
C VAL A 131 -2.55 -3.15 24.92
N SER A 132 -1.75 -3.20 25.99
CA SER A 132 -0.89 -2.08 26.38
C SER A 132 0.33 -1.95 25.47
N LEU A 133 0.62 -0.71 25.07
CA LEU A 133 1.87 -0.34 24.42
C LEU A 133 3.00 -0.30 25.46
N VAL A 134 4.09 -1.03 25.19
CA VAL A 134 5.24 -1.15 26.10
C VAL A 134 6.43 -0.32 25.64
N GLY A 135 6.59 -0.15 24.32
CA GLY A 135 7.69 0.62 23.76
C GLY A 135 7.49 0.98 22.28
N GLY A 136 8.30 1.93 21.81
CA GLY A 136 8.20 2.49 20.46
C GLY A 136 7.32 3.75 20.41
N PRO A 137 6.97 4.25 19.21
CA PRO A 137 7.24 3.65 17.91
C PRO A 137 8.67 3.94 17.42
N TRP A 138 9.38 2.89 17.00
CA TRP A 138 10.68 2.99 16.32
C TRP A 138 10.48 2.97 14.80
N THR A 139 11.39 3.60 14.05
CA THR A 139 11.39 3.51 12.59
C THR A 139 12.73 2.96 12.14
N LEU A 140 12.74 1.69 11.74
CA LEU A 140 13.96 0.95 11.39
C LEU A 140 13.98 0.64 9.88
N PRO A 141 15.15 0.72 9.21
CA PRO A 141 15.26 0.29 7.82
C PRO A 141 15.07 -1.22 7.73
N LEU A 142 14.38 -1.64 6.68
CA LEU A 142 14.20 -3.04 6.31
C LEU A 142 15.40 -3.45 5.45
N ALA A 143 16.20 -4.41 5.92
CA ALA A 143 17.36 -4.90 5.17
C ALA A 143 16.89 -5.74 3.98
N LEU A 144 16.89 -5.12 2.80
CA LEU A 144 16.52 -5.76 1.54
C LEU A 144 17.76 -6.20 0.75
N ASP A 145 17.71 -7.39 0.19
CA ASP A 145 18.62 -7.84 -0.85
C ASP A 145 18.21 -7.17 -2.16
N THR A 146 19.11 -6.31 -2.65
CA THR A 146 18.90 -5.51 -3.86
C THR A 146 19.77 -5.98 -5.02
N SER A 147 20.46 -7.12 -4.85
CA SER A 147 21.43 -7.64 -5.83
C SER A 147 20.82 -7.95 -7.20
N ASP A 148 19.52 -8.28 -7.24
CA ASP A 148 18.80 -8.55 -8.48
C ASP A 148 18.06 -7.32 -9.04
N TRP A 149 18.11 -6.17 -8.37
CA TRP A 149 17.37 -4.98 -8.76
C TRP A 149 18.00 -4.32 -9.98
N VAL A 150 17.15 -3.93 -10.92
CA VAL A 150 17.57 -3.28 -12.18
C VAL A 150 16.74 -2.03 -12.39
N PRO A 151 17.34 -0.88 -12.75
CA PRO A 151 16.59 0.32 -13.10
C PRO A 151 15.51 0.02 -14.15
N ALA A 152 14.31 0.55 -13.94
CA ALA A 152 13.23 0.40 -14.91
C ALA A 152 13.56 1.20 -16.19
N GLY A 153 13.48 0.54 -17.36
CA GLY A 153 13.79 1.17 -18.65
C GLY A 153 12.69 2.10 -19.15
N ASP A 154 11.43 1.79 -18.85
CA ASP A 154 10.25 2.46 -19.43
C ASP A 154 9.68 3.54 -18.50
N VAL A 155 10.54 4.44 -17.99
CA VAL A 155 10.13 5.50 -17.06
C VAL A 155 10.35 6.90 -17.64
N PRO A 156 9.49 7.88 -17.30
CA PRO A 156 9.75 9.30 -17.58
C PRO A 156 11.14 9.75 -17.11
N SER A 157 11.74 10.72 -17.81
CA SER A 157 13.11 11.16 -17.55
C SER A 157 13.33 11.70 -16.13
N ASP A 158 12.30 12.26 -15.50
CA ASP A 158 12.30 12.76 -14.12
C ASP A 158 12.24 11.65 -13.05
N LEU A 159 11.93 10.42 -13.46
CA LEU A 159 11.91 9.21 -12.64
C LEU A 159 13.08 8.26 -12.95
N ALA A 160 13.93 8.60 -13.91
CA ALA A 160 15.11 7.81 -14.25
C ALA A 160 16.03 7.64 -13.03
N GLY A 161 16.44 6.39 -12.75
CA GLY A 161 17.26 6.04 -11.58
C GLY A 161 16.51 6.04 -10.24
N ARG A 162 15.21 6.37 -10.23
CA ARG A 162 14.37 6.38 -9.02
C ARG A 162 13.39 5.20 -8.97
N VAL A 163 13.28 4.46 -10.06
CA VAL A 163 12.37 3.31 -10.19
C VAL A 163 13.19 2.10 -10.59
N PHE A 164 13.00 1.02 -9.85
CA PHE A 164 13.68 -0.25 -10.06
C PHE A 164 12.65 -1.34 -10.34
N THR A 165 13.15 -2.48 -10.81
CA THR A 165 12.39 -3.71 -10.94
C THR A 165 13.10 -4.80 -10.17
N THR A 166 12.36 -5.78 -9.64
CA THR A 166 12.89 -7.02 -9.07
C THR A 166 12.34 -8.23 -9.84
N ARG A 167 13.05 -9.36 -9.79
CA ARG A 167 12.65 -10.58 -10.50
C ARG A 167 11.87 -11.51 -9.57
N LEU A 168 10.72 -12.00 -10.04
CA LEU A 168 9.94 -13.01 -9.33
C LEU A 168 10.67 -14.36 -9.33
N SER A 169 10.54 -15.10 -8.22
CA SER A 169 11.12 -16.44 -8.09
C SER A 169 10.65 -17.36 -9.22
N ASN A 170 11.58 -18.07 -9.87
CA ASN A 170 11.21 -19.07 -10.89
C ASN A 170 10.46 -20.27 -10.28
N GLU A 171 10.69 -20.56 -9.00
CA GLU A 171 10.19 -21.76 -8.32
C GLU A 171 8.93 -21.49 -7.51
N TYR A 172 8.90 -20.37 -6.77
CA TYR A 172 7.85 -20.10 -5.78
C TYR A 172 6.79 -19.11 -6.25
N SER A 173 7.03 -18.39 -7.35
CA SER A 173 6.09 -17.36 -7.79
C SER A 173 4.77 -17.96 -8.27
N THR A 174 3.68 -17.45 -7.73
CA THR A 174 2.32 -17.75 -8.21
C THR A 174 1.86 -16.80 -9.32
N ALA A 175 2.73 -15.87 -9.73
CA ALA A 175 2.42 -14.80 -10.67
C ALA A 175 3.23 -14.88 -11.97
N GLY A 176 3.85 -16.03 -12.25
CA GLY A 176 4.70 -16.28 -13.41
C GLY A 176 6.18 -16.09 -13.08
N GLY A 177 6.86 -17.20 -12.81
CA GLY A 177 8.26 -17.20 -12.40
C GLY A 177 9.20 -16.53 -13.40
N GLY A 178 10.15 -15.76 -12.89
CA GLY A 178 11.16 -15.06 -13.70
C GLY A 178 10.69 -13.75 -14.34
N ARG A 179 9.40 -13.42 -14.24
CA ARG A 179 8.86 -12.11 -14.62
C ARG A 179 9.48 -11.02 -13.75
N ARG A 180 9.70 -9.82 -14.32
CA ARG A 180 10.11 -8.65 -13.54
C ARG A 180 8.91 -7.80 -13.20
N VAL A 181 8.92 -7.22 -12.01
CA VAL A 181 7.86 -6.34 -11.51
C VAL A 181 8.44 -5.00 -11.08
N THR A 182 7.72 -3.93 -11.34
CA THR A 182 8.09 -2.56 -10.99
C THR A 182 7.97 -2.37 -9.48
N LEU A 183 9.02 -1.84 -8.86
CA LEU A 183 9.05 -1.45 -7.46
C LEU A 183 8.51 -0.03 -7.26
N PRO A 184 8.11 0.34 -6.03
CA PRO A 184 7.67 1.69 -5.73
C PRO A 184 8.74 2.74 -6.08
N ILE A 185 8.27 3.92 -6.48
CA ILE A 185 9.09 5.10 -6.74
C ILE A 185 9.92 5.41 -5.49
N ASP A 186 11.20 5.69 -5.70
CA ASP A 186 12.22 5.95 -4.70
C ASP A 186 12.44 4.80 -3.70
N LEU A 187 12.02 3.57 -4.02
CA LEU A 187 12.58 2.39 -3.38
C LEU A 187 13.87 2.01 -4.13
N THR A 188 15.00 2.44 -3.60
CA THR A 188 16.33 2.22 -4.18
C THR A 188 17.26 1.53 -3.17
N PRO A 189 18.40 0.96 -3.61
CA PRO A 189 19.39 0.40 -2.68
C PRO A 189 19.86 1.38 -1.59
N GLU A 190 19.90 2.67 -1.92
CA GLU A 190 20.30 3.76 -1.01
C GLU A 190 19.13 4.25 -0.13
N ARG A 191 17.89 3.97 -0.54
CA ARG A 191 16.67 4.40 0.14
C ARG A 191 15.75 3.20 0.41
N PRO A 192 16.11 2.33 1.38
CA PRO A 192 15.35 1.14 1.68
C PRO A 192 14.01 1.47 2.34
N LEU A 193 13.07 0.51 2.25
CA LEU A 193 11.82 0.53 3.01
C LEU A 193 12.12 0.71 4.50
N LYS A 194 11.20 1.35 5.23
CA LYS A 194 11.28 1.51 6.69
C LYS A 194 10.05 0.89 7.33
N LEU A 195 10.27 0.13 8.40
CA LEU A 195 9.21 -0.37 9.26
C LEU A 195 9.02 0.55 10.44
N ARG A 196 7.77 0.95 10.68
CA ARG A 196 7.36 1.55 11.94
C ARG A 196 6.95 0.46 12.90
N ILE A 197 7.72 0.27 13.97
CA ILE A 197 7.64 -0.85 14.89
C ILE A 197 7.22 -0.38 16.27
N THR A 198 6.27 -1.11 16.87
CA THR A 198 5.80 -0.88 18.24
C THR A 198 5.84 -2.19 19.01
N GLN A 199 6.17 -2.11 20.29
CA GLN A 199 6.13 -3.23 21.22
C GLN A 199 4.86 -3.20 22.05
N TYR A 200 4.26 -4.36 22.22
CA TYR A 200 3.02 -4.59 22.95
C TYR A 200 3.24 -5.63 24.06
N ASP A 201 2.49 -5.49 25.13
CA ASP A 201 2.37 -6.49 26.18
C ASP A 201 1.34 -7.54 25.75
N ALA A 202 1.79 -8.65 25.16
CA ALA A 202 0.92 -9.76 24.79
C ALA A 202 0.61 -10.70 25.98
N HIS A 203 0.56 -10.15 27.20
CA HIS A 203 0.23 -10.84 28.43
C HIS A 203 1.01 -12.16 28.56
N LYS A 204 0.36 -13.29 28.84
CA LYS A 204 0.96 -14.63 29.10
C LYS A 204 1.95 -15.17 28.04
N ARG A 205 2.18 -14.46 26.93
CA ARG A 205 3.12 -14.83 25.84
C ARG A 205 4.38 -13.97 25.76
N GLY A 206 4.55 -12.99 26.64
CA GLY A 206 5.71 -12.09 26.64
C GLY A 206 5.55 -10.90 25.68
N ALA A 207 6.67 -10.30 25.27
CA ALA A 207 6.66 -9.15 24.37
C ALA A 207 6.19 -9.57 22.96
N TYR A 208 5.33 -8.74 22.36
CA TYR A 208 4.92 -8.88 20.96
C TYR A 208 5.32 -7.63 20.20
N TYR A 209 5.97 -7.80 19.06
CA TYR A 209 6.38 -6.70 18.20
C TYR A 209 5.53 -6.70 16.94
N ALA A 210 4.97 -5.54 16.59
CA ALA A 210 4.29 -5.33 15.33
C ALA A 210 4.94 -4.16 14.57
N GLY A 211 5.24 -4.38 13.29
CA GLY A 211 5.85 -3.40 12.41
C GLY A 211 5.07 -3.27 11.12
N TYR A 212 4.90 -2.07 10.58
CA TYR A 212 4.22 -1.88 9.29
C TYR A 212 4.84 -0.79 8.42
N PHE A 213 4.47 -0.84 7.14
CA PHE A 213 4.62 0.23 6.16
C PHE A 213 3.42 0.22 5.21
N PHE A 214 3.35 1.21 4.34
CA PHE A 214 2.32 1.32 3.31
C PHE A 214 2.94 1.46 1.92
N LEU A 215 2.25 0.89 0.95
CA LEU A 215 2.43 1.11 -0.47
C LEU A 215 1.21 1.87 -0.97
N GLY A 216 1.35 2.94 -1.74
CA GLY A 216 0.20 3.69 -2.24
C GLY A 216 0.57 4.54 -3.43
N ASN A 217 -0.29 4.58 -4.45
CA ASN A 217 -0.10 5.34 -5.68
C ASN A 217 1.34 5.29 -6.23
N GLY A 218 1.93 4.10 -6.26
CA GLY A 218 3.29 3.86 -6.75
C GLY A 218 4.42 4.26 -5.81
N GLY A 219 4.16 4.90 -4.67
CA GLY A 219 5.14 5.21 -3.64
C GLY A 219 5.06 4.30 -2.42
N TRP A 220 5.85 4.64 -1.40
CA TRP A 220 5.87 3.94 -0.12
C TRP A 220 6.14 4.91 1.03
N VAL A 221 5.57 4.62 2.21
CA VAL A 221 5.71 5.41 3.43
C VAL A 221 5.62 4.51 4.67
N SER A 222 6.13 4.95 5.81
CA SER A 222 6.14 4.17 7.05
C SER A 222 5.16 4.67 8.12
N ASN A 223 4.30 5.66 7.80
CA ASN A 223 3.29 6.16 8.75
C ASN A 223 1.91 6.37 8.11
N ALA A 224 0.87 6.42 8.96
CA ALA A 224 -0.51 6.47 8.52
C ALA A 224 -0.94 7.84 7.98
N GLU A 225 -0.29 8.90 8.44
CA GLU A 225 -0.57 10.28 8.06
C GLU A 225 -0.06 10.55 6.64
N GLU A 226 1.14 10.07 6.32
CA GLU A 226 1.76 10.18 5.00
C GLU A 226 1.05 9.34 3.95
N VAL A 227 0.53 8.15 4.29
CA VAL A 227 -0.17 7.34 3.28
C VAL A 227 -1.46 8.02 2.82
N ARG A 228 -2.11 8.81 3.69
CA ARG A 228 -3.24 9.65 3.29
C ARG A 228 -2.82 10.68 2.25
N LEU A 229 -1.69 11.35 2.47
CA LEU A 229 -1.16 12.33 1.52
C LEU A 229 -0.71 11.68 0.21
N LEU A 230 -0.10 10.50 0.29
CA LEU A 230 0.36 9.72 -0.86
C LEU A 230 -0.81 9.23 -1.72
N SER A 231 -1.90 8.78 -1.10
CA SER A 231 -3.03 8.15 -1.80
C SER A 231 -4.08 9.17 -2.27
N PHE A 232 -4.20 10.32 -1.59
CA PHE A 232 -5.10 11.41 -1.97
C PHE A 232 -4.40 12.56 -2.69
N ASP A 233 -3.49 12.28 -3.62
CA ASP A 233 -3.01 13.31 -4.52
C ASP A 233 -4.18 13.79 -5.39
N LEU A 234 -4.61 15.05 -5.20
CA LEU A 234 -5.72 15.67 -5.92
C LEU A 234 -5.55 15.61 -7.44
N ARG A 235 -4.35 15.42 -7.97
CA ARG A 235 -4.05 15.39 -9.41
C ARG A 235 -4.26 14.01 -10.06
N GLN A 236 -4.56 12.99 -9.26
CA GLN A 236 -4.71 11.61 -9.73
C GLN A 236 -6.17 11.16 -9.72
N ASP A 237 -6.60 10.50 -10.80
CA ASP A 237 -7.94 9.91 -10.93
C ASP A 237 -8.16 8.73 -9.97
N TYR A 238 -7.12 7.92 -9.79
CA TYR A 238 -7.16 6.68 -9.03
C TYR A 238 -6.50 6.85 -7.68
N ALA A 239 -6.91 6.03 -6.73
CA ALA A 239 -6.24 5.96 -5.45
C ALA A 239 -6.25 4.54 -4.92
N TYR A 240 -5.13 4.11 -4.35
CA TYR A 240 -5.04 2.91 -3.55
C TYR A 240 -3.99 3.06 -2.45
N TYR A 241 -4.13 2.25 -1.41
CA TYR A 241 -3.00 1.87 -0.58
C TYR A 241 -3.09 0.41 -0.14
N ALA A 242 -1.95 -0.20 0.08
CA ALA A 242 -1.80 -1.49 0.72
C ALA A 242 -1.00 -1.32 2.01
N LYS A 243 -1.56 -1.75 3.14
CA LYS A 243 -0.84 -1.88 4.39
C LYS A 243 -0.10 -3.22 4.38
N VAL A 244 1.17 -3.23 4.73
CA VAL A 244 1.96 -4.45 4.94
C VAL A 244 2.50 -4.43 6.36
N GLN A 245 2.09 -5.41 7.16
CA GLN A 245 2.42 -5.52 8.58
C GLN A 245 3.06 -6.87 8.88
N PHE A 246 4.03 -6.84 9.78
CA PHE A 246 4.72 -7.99 10.36
C PHE A 246 4.44 -8.03 11.86
N GLY A 247 4.10 -9.20 12.38
CA GLY A 247 3.92 -9.44 13.80
C GLY A 247 4.75 -10.62 14.26
N SER A 248 5.40 -10.54 15.42
CA SER A 248 6.08 -11.71 15.99
C SER A 248 6.15 -11.65 17.52
N ALA A 249 5.88 -12.81 18.13
CA ALA A 249 6.18 -13.11 19.53
C ALA A 249 7.49 -13.92 19.69
N SER A 250 8.13 -14.30 18.57
CA SER A 250 9.38 -15.09 18.60
C SER A 250 10.64 -14.22 18.63
N VAL A 251 10.48 -12.91 18.49
CA VAL A 251 11.58 -11.92 18.48
C VAL A 251 11.61 -11.16 19.81
N SER A 252 12.81 -10.67 20.16
CA SER A 252 13.13 -10.06 21.44
C SER A 252 13.39 -8.55 21.37
N SER A 253 13.44 -7.98 20.17
CA SER A 253 13.77 -6.56 19.94
C SER A 253 13.13 -6.05 18.64
N PRO A 254 12.95 -4.72 18.48
CA PRO A 254 12.48 -4.17 17.21
C PRO A 254 13.48 -4.39 16.07
N GLU A 255 14.79 -4.42 16.34
CA GLU A 255 15.83 -4.74 15.36
C GLU A 255 15.69 -6.17 14.84
N GLU A 256 15.42 -7.13 15.72
CA GLU A 256 15.21 -8.52 15.33
C GLU A 256 13.91 -8.69 14.50
N LEU A 257 12.85 -7.94 14.82
CA LEU A 257 11.66 -7.91 13.97
C LEU A 257 12.00 -7.36 12.57
N ALA A 258 12.78 -6.27 12.48
CA ALA A 258 13.18 -5.69 11.20
C ALA A 258 14.05 -6.65 10.37
N GLU A 259 14.96 -7.40 11.00
CA GLU A 259 15.77 -8.43 10.35
C GLU A 259 14.89 -9.56 9.78
N VAL A 260 14.00 -10.12 10.60
CA VAL A 260 13.11 -11.22 10.22
C VAL A 260 12.15 -10.80 9.11
N ALA A 261 11.52 -9.63 9.27
CA ALA A 261 10.65 -9.07 8.26
C ALA A 261 11.39 -8.79 6.95
N GLY A 262 12.64 -8.29 7.01
CA GLY A 262 13.49 -8.09 5.84
C GLY A 262 13.79 -9.39 5.11
N SER A 263 14.13 -10.45 5.86
CA SER A 263 14.35 -11.79 5.29
C SER A 263 13.11 -12.33 4.57
N LEU A 264 11.91 -12.16 5.14
CA LEU A 264 10.66 -12.55 4.46
C LEU A 264 10.37 -11.67 3.24
N MET A 265 10.57 -10.36 3.36
CA MET A 265 10.32 -9.39 2.29
C MET A 265 11.25 -9.56 1.10
N ASN A 266 12.47 -10.03 1.30
CA ASN A 266 13.36 -10.38 0.19
C ASN A 266 12.77 -11.47 -0.71
N ASP A 267 11.96 -12.37 -0.16
CA ASP A 267 11.27 -13.39 -0.95
C ASP A 267 9.92 -12.89 -1.50
N LEU A 268 9.25 -11.97 -0.78
CA LEU A 268 7.86 -11.59 -1.04
C LEU A 268 7.65 -10.21 -1.65
N LEU A 269 8.65 -9.33 -1.69
CA LEU A 269 8.48 -7.95 -2.18
C LEU A 269 7.90 -7.95 -3.60
N GLY A 270 8.51 -8.72 -4.50
CA GLY A 270 8.01 -8.85 -5.87
C GLY A 270 6.58 -9.42 -5.92
N GLU A 271 6.28 -10.43 -5.11
CA GLU A 271 4.94 -11.04 -5.04
C GLU A 271 3.88 -10.05 -4.52
N ILE A 272 4.22 -9.24 -3.51
CA ILE A 272 3.35 -8.17 -3.02
C ILE A 272 3.13 -7.12 -4.11
N MET A 273 4.17 -6.77 -4.88
CA MET A 273 4.04 -5.83 -5.99
C MET A 273 3.13 -6.34 -7.12
N THR A 274 2.94 -7.66 -7.25
CA THR A 274 1.92 -8.19 -8.18
C THR A 274 0.50 -8.00 -7.69
N CYS A 275 0.29 -7.80 -6.38
CA CYS A 275 -1.02 -7.64 -5.75
C CYS A 275 -1.46 -6.18 -5.64
N VAL A 276 -0.68 -5.26 -6.21
CA VAL A 276 -1.02 -3.84 -6.33
C VAL A 276 -0.90 -3.39 -7.80
N PRO A 277 -1.52 -2.30 -8.22
CA PRO A 277 -1.39 -1.80 -9.59
C PRO A 277 0.06 -1.40 -9.92
N ASP A 278 0.54 -1.74 -11.12
CA ASP A 278 1.79 -1.17 -11.64
C ASP A 278 1.57 0.32 -11.94
N TRP A 279 2.06 1.18 -11.05
CA TRP A 279 1.79 2.61 -11.14
C TRP A 279 2.39 3.27 -12.37
N MET A 280 3.47 2.73 -12.93
CA MET A 280 4.05 3.28 -14.15
C MET A 280 3.12 3.08 -15.34
N LYS A 281 2.44 1.93 -15.41
CA LYS A 281 1.36 1.71 -16.40
C LYS A 281 0.17 2.62 -16.16
N VAL A 282 -0.18 2.87 -14.89
CA VAL A 282 -1.26 3.80 -14.53
C VAL A 282 -0.98 5.22 -14.98
N GLU A 283 0.23 5.72 -14.71
CA GLU A 283 0.64 7.06 -15.14
C GLU A 283 0.71 7.19 -16.67
N ARG A 284 1.13 6.12 -17.38
CA ARG A 284 1.17 6.10 -18.84
C ARG A 284 -0.21 5.98 -19.50
N GLY A 285 -1.24 5.59 -18.77
CA GLY A 285 -2.59 5.35 -19.28
C GLY A 285 -2.82 3.93 -19.82
N GLU A 286 -1.91 2.99 -19.54
CA GLU A 286 -1.97 1.60 -20.01
C GLU A 286 -2.85 0.72 -19.09
N TRP A 287 -3.01 1.12 -17.83
CA TRP A 287 -3.81 0.41 -16.84
C TRP A 287 -4.60 1.39 -15.94
N PRO A 288 -5.83 1.10 -15.52
CA PRO A 288 -6.69 0.01 -15.99
C PRO A 288 -7.09 0.18 -17.47
N PRO A 289 -7.74 -0.81 -18.10
CA PRO A 289 -8.10 -0.73 -19.53
C PRO A 289 -9.00 0.47 -19.85
N ASP A 290 -9.76 0.99 -18.89
CA ASP A 290 -10.62 2.16 -19.03
C ASP A 290 -9.95 3.47 -18.55
N ASN A 291 -8.61 3.49 -18.42
CA ASN A 291 -7.88 4.66 -17.92
C ASN A 291 -8.17 5.92 -18.78
N PRO A 292 -8.67 7.02 -18.17
CA PRO A 292 -8.96 8.27 -18.88
C PRO A 292 -7.78 8.85 -19.66
N LYS A 293 -6.54 8.62 -19.19
CA LYS A 293 -5.33 9.08 -19.88
C LYS A 293 -5.11 8.37 -21.21
N ARG A 294 -5.69 7.18 -21.41
CA ARG A 294 -5.60 6.41 -22.66
C ARG A 294 -6.29 7.12 -23.82
N THR A 295 -7.48 7.66 -23.59
CA THR A 295 -8.26 8.39 -24.61
C THR A 295 -7.68 9.76 -24.92
N ALA A 296 -7.01 10.40 -23.95
CA ALA A 296 -6.33 11.68 -24.15
C ALA A 296 -5.11 11.60 -25.09
N LYS A 297 -4.41 10.46 -25.15
CA LYS A 297 -3.32 10.22 -26.12
C LYS A 297 -3.81 9.76 -27.49
N GLY A 298 -5.00 9.17 -27.57
CA GLY A 298 -5.63 8.70 -28.81
C GLY A 298 -6.38 9.80 -29.55
N GLY A 299 -5.73 10.93 -29.84
CA GLY A 299 -6.30 11.97 -30.69
C GLY A 299 -6.88 11.38 -31.97
N LYS A 300 -8.13 11.76 -32.28
CA LYS A 300 -8.84 11.43 -33.53
C LYS A 300 -7.94 11.67 -34.76
N PRO A 301 -8.15 10.90 -35.86
CA PRO A 301 -7.47 11.13 -37.13
C PRO A 301 -7.65 12.56 -37.65
#